data_AF-A0A9D7I8N4-F1
#
_entry.id   AF-A0A9D7I8N4-F1
#
_cell.length_a   1.000
_cell.length_b   1.000
_cell.length_c   1.000
_cell.angle_alpha   90.00
_cell.angle_beta   90.00
_cell.angle_gamma   90.00
#
_symmetry.space_group_name_H-M   'P 1'
#
loop_
_entity.id
_entity.type
_entity.pdbx_description
1 polymer ?
#
loop_
_entity_poly.entity_id
_entity_poly.type
_entity_poly.pdbx_seq_one_letter_code
_entity_poly.pdbx_strand_id
1 'polypeptide(L)'
;MILTYLPEHAESARTALDLAERESAHLGYTCNTLYAEAIDLAWVKALAEREDLAEKIDAFVARFGRLQDHIGEKLLPAFAILLGEQPKSLLDVLGYAERMGWVEDAEAFIGARKPRNLLVHEYMSESELFHAALIAAKPATEMLFRIVAATRAEATMRGVLTQMREKPRPNDLVAKQPLGEAVEFGRGWIARTP
;
A
#
# COMPACT_ATOMS: atom_id res chain seq x y z
N MET A 1 10.53 -6.16 25.47
CA MET A 1 10.89 -6.93 24.26
C MET A 1 11.98 -6.17 23.54
N ILE A 2 13.15 -6.76 23.29
CA ILE A 2 14.21 -6.10 22.51
C ILE A 2 13.85 -6.34 21.04
N LEU A 3 13.41 -5.29 20.35
CA LEU A 3 13.11 -5.35 18.92
C LEU A 3 14.44 -5.29 18.15
N THR A 4 14.71 -6.32 17.36
CA THR A 4 15.93 -6.38 16.54
C THR A 4 15.64 -5.74 15.19
N TYR A 5 16.17 -4.55 14.94
CA TYR A 5 16.04 -3.91 13.64
C TYR A 5 17.01 -4.53 12.62
N LEU A 6 16.50 -5.05 11.51
CA LEU A 6 17.26 -5.70 10.44
C LEU A 6 17.29 -4.82 9.17
N PRO A 7 18.31 -3.96 9.01
CA PRO A 7 18.35 -2.95 7.94
C PRO A 7 18.30 -3.54 6.51
N GLU A 8 18.76 -4.78 6.31
CA GLU A 8 18.69 -5.52 5.05
C GLU A 8 17.26 -5.72 4.54
N HIS A 9 16.26 -5.65 5.41
CA HIS A 9 14.85 -5.81 5.06
C HIS A 9 14.12 -4.48 4.85
N ALA A 10 14.78 -3.34 5.07
CA ALA A 10 14.16 -2.02 4.99
C ALA A 10 13.62 -1.70 3.59
N GLU A 11 14.30 -2.14 2.52
CA GLU A 11 13.85 -1.92 1.14
C GLU A 11 12.56 -2.70 0.81
N SER A 12 12.46 -3.95 1.27
CA SER A 12 11.26 -4.76 1.11
C SER A 12 10.07 -4.14 1.82
N ALA A 13 10.25 -3.73 3.08
CA ALA A 13 9.22 -3.04 3.86
C ALA A 13 8.77 -1.72 3.21
N ARG A 14 9.71 -0.91 2.70
CA ARG A 14 9.39 0.32 1.95
C ARG A 14 8.54 0.04 0.71
N THR A 15 8.96 -0.94 -0.10
CA THR A 15 8.26 -1.29 -1.34
C THR A 15 6.85 -1.79 -1.06
N ALA A 16 6.70 -2.62 -0.02
CA ALA A 16 5.40 -3.10 0.41
C ALA A 16 4.50 -1.94 0.89
N LEU A 17 5.04 -0.99 1.65
CA LEU A 17 4.30 0.17 2.13
C LEU A 17 3.87 1.10 0.98
N ASP A 18 4.76 1.44 0.05
CA ASP A 18 4.43 2.30 -1.10
C ASP A 18 3.30 1.72 -1.94
N LEU A 19 3.32 0.41 -2.20
CA LEU A 19 2.21 -0.24 -2.91
C LEU A 19 0.90 -0.20 -2.10
N ALA A 20 0.97 -0.44 -0.78
CA ALA A 20 -0.21 -0.38 0.09
C ALA A 20 -0.83 1.03 0.13
N GLU A 21 -0.01 2.08 0.16
CA GLU A 21 -0.47 3.48 0.13
C GLU A 21 -1.18 3.80 -1.20
N ARG A 22 -0.63 3.35 -2.33
CA ARG A 22 -1.25 3.55 -3.66
C ARG A 22 -2.58 2.81 -3.79
N GLU A 23 -2.64 1.54 -3.38
CA GLU A 23 -3.89 0.78 -3.38
C GLU A 23 -4.91 1.40 -2.41
N SER A 24 -4.47 1.92 -1.26
CA SER A 24 -5.34 2.63 -0.32
C SER A 24 -5.95 3.89 -0.93
N ALA A 25 -5.17 4.68 -1.70
CA ALA A 25 -5.68 5.86 -2.38
C ALA A 25 -6.76 5.49 -3.43
N HIS A 26 -6.51 4.45 -4.23
CA HIS A 26 -7.48 3.98 -5.24
C HIS A 26 -8.75 3.41 -4.63
N LEU A 27 -8.62 2.62 -3.56
CA LEU A 27 -9.76 2.10 -2.81
C LEU A 27 -10.53 3.22 -2.12
N GLY A 28 -9.84 4.19 -1.52
CA GLY A 28 -10.45 5.34 -0.87
C GLY A 28 -11.32 6.16 -1.81
N TYR A 29 -10.85 6.39 -3.05
CA TYR A 29 -11.66 7.04 -4.08
C TYR A 29 -12.94 6.25 -4.40
N THR A 30 -12.84 4.94 -4.62
CA THR A 30 -14.03 4.13 -4.96
C THR A 30 -14.98 4.02 -3.78
N CYS A 31 -14.47 3.82 -2.56
CA CYS A 31 -15.26 3.76 -1.34
C CYS A 31 -16.03 5.09 -1.15
N ASN A 32 -15.34 6.22 -1.19
CA ASN A 32 -15.96 7.53 -1.01
C ASN A 32 -17.06 7.81 -2.05
N THR A 33 -16.82 7.43 -3.30
CA THR A 33 -17.83 7.62 -4.34
C THR A 33 -18.98 6.62 -4.21
N LEU A 34 -18.73 5.37 -3.84
CA LEU A 34 -19.77 4.32 -3.70
C LEU A 34 -20.73 4.64 -2.55
N TYR A 35 -20.20 5.06 -1.40
CA TYR A 35 -20.98 5.40 -0.21
C TYR A 35 -21.38 6.89 -0.16
N ALA A 36 -21.29 7.62 -1.27
CA ALA A 36 -21.80 9.00 -1.36
C ALA A 36 -23.34 9.06 -1.32
N GLU A 37 -23.99 7.99 -1.77
CA GLU A 37 -25.44 7.80 -1.69
C GLU A 37 -25.76 6.85 -0.52
N ALA A 38 -26.96 6.96 0.03
CA ALA A 38 -27.44 6.00 1.01
C ALA A 38 -27.70 4.65 0.31
N ILE A 39 -26.99 3.62 0.74
CA ILE A 39 -27.18 2.26 0.24
C ILE A 39 -28.26 1.60 1.10
N ASP A 40 -29.49 1.58 0.60
CA ASP A 40 -30.61 0.84 1.19
C ASP A 40 -31.01 -0.37 0.32
N LEU A 41 -32.03 -1.13 0.76
CA LEU A 41 -32.46 -2.31 0.01
C LEU A 41 -33.11 -1.96 -1.34
N ALA A 42 -33.70 -0.77 -1.48
CA ALA A 42 -34.26 -0.32 -2.75
C ALA A 42 -33.14 0.00 -3.75
N TRP A 43 -32.07 0.63 -3.29
CA TRP A 43 -30.83 0.86 -4.04
C TRP A 43 -30.24 -0.46 -4.54
N VAL A 44 -30.13 -1.47 -3.66
CA VAL A 44 -29.60 -2.80 -4.04
C VAL A 44 -30.49 -3.47 -5.09
N LYS A 45 -31.81 -3.40 -4.96
CA LYS A 45 -32.75 -3.97 -5.95
C LYS A 45 -32.66 -3.28 -7.31
N ALA A 46 -32.32 -1.99 -7.34
CA ALA A 46 -32.14 -1.23 -8.57
C ALA A 46 -30.80 -1.50 -9.29
N LEU A 47 -29.85 -2.22 -8.67
CA LEU A 47 -28.55 -2.56 -9.27
C LEU A 47 -28.68 -3.32 -10.59
N ALA A 48 -29.69 -4.19 -10.72
CA ALA A 48 -29.92 -4.97 -11.93
C ALA A 48 -30.19 -4.11 -13.17
N GLU A 49 -30.63 -2.86 -12.97
CA GLU A 49 -30.92 -1.90 -14.04
C GLU A 49 -29.88 -0.77 -14.10
N ARG A 50 -28.84 -0.81 -13.25
CA ARG A 50 -27.80 0.22 -13.11
C ARG A 50 -26.40 -0.36 -13.29
N GLU A 51 -26.02 -0.55 -14.55
CA GLU A 51 -24.68 -1.04 -14.95
C GLU A 51 -23.55 -0.19 -14.35
N ASP A 52 -23.73 1.13 -14.29
CA ASP A 52 -22.76 2.08 -13.73
C ASP A 52 -22.42 1.80 -12.26
N LEU A 53 -23.40 1.32 -11.49
CA LEU A 53 -23.20 0.94 -10.09
C LEU A 53 -22.60 -0.44 -9.95
N ALA A 54 -23.01 -1.39 -10.81
CA ALA A 54 -22.44 -2.73 -10.82
C ALA A 54 -20.93 -2.67 -11.07
N GLU A 55 -20.50 -1.95 -12.12
CA GLU A 55 -19.07 -1.73 -12.41
C GLU A 55 -18.32 -1.09 -11.24
N LYS A 56 -18.97 -0.17 -10.52
CA LYS A 56 -18.38 0.51 -9.37
C LYS A 56 -18.19 -0.41 -8.17
N ILE A 57 -19.15 -1.31 -7.93
CA ILE A 57 -19.04 -2.35 -6.91
C ILE A 57 -17.92 -3.32 -7.28
N ASP A 58 -17.84 -3.78 -8.53
CA ASP A 58 -16.77 -4.67 -8.97
C ASP A 58 -15.39 -4.04 -8.79
N ALA A 59 -15.26 -2.76 -9.17
CA ALA A 59 -14.04 -2.01 -8.94
C ALA A 59 -13.72 -1.86 -7.44
N PHE A 60 -14.72 -1.66 -6.59
CA PHE A 60 -14.56 -1.58 -5.14
C PHE A 60 -14.06 -2.91 -4.58
N VAL A 61 -14.75 -4.01 -4.90
CA VAL A 61 -14.44 -5.36 -4.41
C VAL A 61 -13.05 -5.80 -4.85
N ALA A 62 -12.69 -5.54 -6.11
CA ALA A 62 -11.36 -5.84 -6.63
C ALA A 62 -10.28 -5.05 -5.88
N ARG A 63 -10.46 -3.74 -5.69
CA ARG A 63 -9.50 -2.89 -4.97
C ARG A 63 -9.39 -3.25 -3.49
N PHE A 64 -10.52 -3.56 -2.85
CA PHE A 64 -10.56 -4.03 -1.46
C PHE A 64 -9.77 -5.32 -1.29
N GLY A 65 -10.04 -6.32 -2.14
CA GLY A 65 -9.34 -7.60 -2.12
C GLY A 65 -7.83 -7.43 -2.32
N ARG A 66 -7.41 -6.63 -3.32
CA ARG A 66 -5.99 -6.35 -3.57
C ARG A 66 -5.30 -5.72 -2.37
N LEU A 67 -5.92 -4.73 -1.72
CA LEU A 67 -5.33 -4.10 -0.54
C LEU A 67 -5.24 -5.08 0.63
N GLN A 68 -6.32 -5.81 0.93
CA GLN A 68 -6.34 -6.78 2.03
C GLN A 68 -5.30 -7.88 1.85
N ASP A 69 -5.25 -8.49 0.66
CA ASP A 69 -4.31 -9.57 0.36
C ASP A 69 -2.87 -9.04 0.41
N HIS A 70 -2.60 -7.85 -0.15
CA HIS A 70 -1.28 -7.22 -0.06
C HIS A 70 -0.87 -6.90 1.39
N ILE A 71 -1.81 -6.45 2.24
CA ILE A 71 -1.54 -6.22 3.67
C ILE A 71 -1.10 -7.52 4.35
N GLY A 72 -1.87 -8.59 4.18
CA GLY A 72 -1.64 -9.87 4.87
C GLY A 72 -0.44 -10.65 4.32
N GLU A 73 -0.20 -10.60 3.01
CA GLU A 73 0.82 -11.41 2.35
C GLU A 73 2.18 -10.71 2.23
N LYS A 74 2.22 -9.38 2.25
CA LYS A 74 3.44 -8.62 1.98
C LYS A 74 3.74 -7.54 3.00
N LEU A 75 2.79 -6.65 3.30
CA LEU A 75 3.05 -5.51 4.18
C LEU A 75 3.41 -5.94 5.60
N LEU A 76 2.49 -6.63 6.29
CA LEU A 76 2.70 -7.05 7.67
C LEU A 76 3.87 -8.04 7.81
N PRO A 77 4.05 -9.05 6.92
CA PRO A 77 5.22 -9.91 6.97
C PRO A 77 6.54 -9.15 6.80
N ALA A 78 6.63 -8.20 5.85
CA ALA A 78 7.86 -7.44 5.63
C ALA A 78 8.24 -6.59 6.84
N PHE A 79 7.25 -5.99 7.52
CA PHE A 79 7.50 -5.23 8.75
C PHE A 79 7.83 -6.14 9.94
N ALA A 80 7.19 -7.29 10.07
CA ALA A 80 7.54 -8.26 11.11
C ALA A 80 9.01 -8.71 10.97
N ILE A 81 9.42 -9.07 9.75
CA ILE A 81 10.80 -9.47 9.42
C ILE A 81 11.78 -8.32 9.65
N LEU A 82 11.45 -7.09 9.26
CA LEU A 82 12.26 -5.90 9.52
C LEU A 82 12.56 -5.71 11.02
N LEU A 83 11.65 -6.17 11.89
CA LEU A 83 11.78 -6.09 13.34
C LEU A 83 12.27 -7.38 13.99
N GLY A 84 12.82 -8.28 13.19
CA GLY A 84 13.50 -9.49 13.64
C GLY A 84 12.57 -10.66 13.95
N GLU A 85 11.28 -10.54 13.64
CA GLU A 85 10.34 -11.65 13.76
C GLU A 85 10.48 -12.60 12.55
N GLN A 86 10.26 -13.90 12.77
CA GLN A 86 10.25 -14.91 11.70
C GLN A 86 8.90 -15.64 11.67
N PRO A 87 7.83 -14.97 11.23
CA PRO A 87 6.50 -15.56 11.24
C PRO A 87 6.42 -16.73 10.25
N LYS A 88 5.74 -17.81 10.65
CA LYS A 88 5.58 -19.04 9.83
C LYS A 88 4.20 -19.15 9.20
N SER A 89 3.26 -18.34 9.65
CA SER A 89 1.88 -18.33 9.20
C SER A 89 1.32 -16.90 9.22
N LEU A 90 0.20 -16.68 8.51
CA LEU A 90 -0.53 -15.41 8.59
C LEU A 90 -1.02 -15.12 10.03
N LEU A 91 -1.37 -16.14 10.80
CA LEU A 91 -1.76 -15.97 12.20
C LEU A 91 -0.60 -15.43 13.05
N ASP A 92 0.62 -15.92 12.83
CA ASP A 92 1.80 -15.40 13.53
C ASP A 92 2.05 -13.92 13.18
N VAL A 93 1.90 -13.57 11.89
CA VAL A 93 2.03 -12.20 11.40
C VAL A 93 1.00 -11.29 12.06
N LEU A 94 -0.27 -11.70 12.09
CA LEU A 94 -1.36 -10.91 12.66
C LEU A 94 -1.21 -10.78 14.18
N GLY A 95 -0.87 -11.86 14.88
CA GLY A 95 -0.61 -11.80 16.32
C GLY A 95 0.63 -10.98 16.68
N TYR A 96 1.63 -10.91 15.80
CA TYR A 96 2.73 -9.96 15.95
C TYR A 96 2.27 -8.51 15.70
N ALA A 97 1.56 -8.27 14.60
CA ALA A 97 1.05 -6.96 14.22
C ALA A 97 0.10 -6.36 15.28
N GLU A 98 -0.72 -7.19 15.92
CA GLU A 98 -1.62 -6.80 17.00
C GLU A 98 -0.84 -6.40 18.27
N ARG A 99 0.18 -7.18 18.67
CA ARG A 99 1.09 -6.80 19.77
C ARG A 99 1.86 -5.51 19.49
N MET A 100 2.16 -5.23 18.23
CA MET A 100 2.81 -3.99 17.79
C MET A 100 1.84 -2.81 17.63
N GLY A 101 0.53 -3.05 17.76
CA GLY A 101 -0.50 -2.02 17.59
C GLY A 101 -0.76 -1.60 16.15
N TRP A 102 -0.31 -2.38 15.16
CA TRP A 102 -0.59 -2.12 13.74
C TRP A 102 -1.97 -2.63 13.31
N VAL A 103 -2.43 -3.69 13.96
CA VAL A 103 -3.75 -4.30 13.78
C VAL A 103 -4.48 -4.21 15.13
N GLU A 104 -5.71 -3.71 15.13
CA GLU A 104 -6.52 -3.61 16.36
C GLU A 104 -7.16 -4.95 16.75
N ASP A 105 -7.58 -5.72 15.75
CA ASP A 105 -8.26 -7.00 15.89
C ASP A 105 -7.89 -7.92 14.71
N ALA A 106 -7.09 -8.95 15.01
CA ALA A 106 -6.66 -9.93 14.02
C ALA A 106 -7.81 -10.79 13.46
N GLU A 107 -8.82 -11.09 14.28
CA GLU A 107 -9.98 -11.87 13.85
C GLU A 107 -10.86 -11.06 12.90
N ALA A 108 -11.06 -9.77 13.17
CA ALA A 108 -11.76 -8.86 12.26
C ALA A 108 -11.05 -8.76 10.90
N PHE A 109 -9.72 -8.71 10.88
CA PHE A 109 -8.95 -8.73 9.62
C PHE A 109 -9.19 -9.99 8.79
N ILE A 110 -9.21 -11.16 9.43
CA ILE A 110 -9.51 -12.44 8.77
C ILE A 110 -10.97 -12.48 8.31
N GLY A 111 -11.89 -12.05 9.17
CA GLY A 111 -13.33 -12.03 8.93
C GLY A 111 -13.75 -11.09 7.79
N ALA A 112 -12.97 -10.04 7.53
CA ALA A 112 -13.20 -9.10 6.44
C ALA A 112 -13.13 -9.74 5.03
N ARG A 113 -12.65 -10.98 4.89
CA ARG A 113 -12.77 -11.76 3.65
C ARG A 113 -14.21 -12.16 3.34
N LYS A 114 -15.08 -12.30 4.34
CA LYS A 114 -16.47 -12.74 4.16
C LYS A 114 -17.32 -11.71 3.38
N PRO A 115 -17.33 -10.40 3.74
CA PRO A 115 -17.99 -9.38 2.93
C PRO A 115 -17.51 -9.38 1.47
N ARG A 116 -16.19 -9.50 1.23
CA ARG A 116 -15.63 -9.60 -0.14
C ARG A 116 -16.30 -10.73 -0.92
N ASN A 117 -16.35 -11.94 -0.36
CA ASN A 117 -16.89 -13.10 -1.06
C ASN A 117 -18.39 -12.96 -1.34
N LEU A 118 -19.16 -12.39 -0.41
CA LEU A 118 -20.59 -12.13 -0.60
C LEU A 118 -20.83 -11.09 -1.70
N LEU A 119 -20.00 -10.05 -1.78
CA LEU A 119 -20.10 -9.01 -2.81
C LEU A 119 -19.71 -9.53 -4.21
N VAL A 120 -18.84 -10.54 -4.31
CA VAL A 120 -18.49 -11.18 -5.60
C VAL A 120 -19.60 -12.09 -6.12
N HIS A 121 -20.31 -12.80 -5.23
CA HIS A 121 -21.11 -13.96 -5.63
C HIS A 121 -22.63 -13.77 -5.51
N GLU A 122 -23.12 -12.86 -4.67
CA GLU A 122 -24.55 -12.82 -4.32
C GLU A 122 -25.34 -11.66 -4.91
N TYR A 123 -24.73 -10.89 -5.83
CA TYR A 123 -25.32 -9.68 -6.40
C TYR A 123 -26.68 -9.88 -7.11
N MET A 124 -27.06 -11.13 -7.45
CA MET A 124 -28.30 -11.43 -8.18
C MET A 124 -29.31 -12.31 -7.43
N SER A 125 -28.94 -12.92 -6.30
CA SER A 125 -29.77 -13.95 -5.65
C SER A 125 -30.34 -13.52 -4.30
N GLU A 126 -29.59 -12.76 -3.48
CA GLU A 126 -29.98 -12.47 -2.09
C GLU A 126 -29.71 -10.99 -1.71
N SER A 127 -30.64 -10.09 -2.07
CA SER A 127 -30.47 -8.64 -1.87
C SER A 127 -30.21 -8.22 -0.42
N GLU A 128 -30.73 -8.95 0.57
CA GLU A 128 -30.49 -8.64 2.00
C GLU A 128 -29.08 -9.00 2.44
N LEU A 129 -28.56 -10.17 2.03
CA LEU A 129 -27.18 -10.56 2.33
C LEU A 129 -26.18 -9.64 1.63
N PHE A 130 -26.47 -9.27 0.38
CA PHE A 130 -25.65 -8.32 -0.37
C PHE A 130 -25.64 -6.94 0.28
N HIS A 131 -26.81 -6.44 0.71
CA HIS A 131 -26.92 -5.18 1.45
C HIS A 131 -26.10 -5.22 2.75
N ALA A 132 -26.26 -6.26 3.55
CA ALA A 132 -25.49 -6.44 4.78
C ALA A 132 -23.98 -6.49 4.51
N ALA A 133 -23.55 -7.15 3.43
CA ALA A 133 -22.15 -7.20 3.01
C ALA A 133 -21.62 -5.82 2.62
N LEU A 134 -22.39 -5.01 1.88
CA LEU A 134 -22.02 -3.62 1.55
C LEU A 134 -21.89 -2.76 2.82
N ILE A 135 -22.80 -2.90 3.79
CA ILE A 135 -22.71 -2.17 5.05
C ILE A 135 -21.47 -2.60 5.85
N ALA A 136 -21.15 -3.90 5.89
CA ALA A 136 -19.98 -4.42 6.58
C ALA A 136 -18.64 -4.08 5.88
N ALA A 137 -18.64 -3.90 4.56
CA ALA A 137 -17.41 -3.63 3.81
C ALA A 137 -16.82 -2.24 4.09
N LYS A 138 -17.64 -1.26 4.49
CA LYS A 138 -17.17 0.09 4.84
C LYS A 138 -16.25 0.10 6.08
N PRO A 139 -16.68 -0.36 7.28
CA PRO A 139 -15.78 -0.41 8.44
C PRO A 139 -14.59 -1.35 8.21
N ALA A 140 -14.75 -2.42 7.43
CA ALA A 140 -13.63 -3.27 7.02
C ALA A 140 -12.60 -2.50 6.19
N THR A 141 -13.04 -1.65 5.26
CA THR A 141 -12.16 -0.78 4.46
C THR A 141 -11.42 0.22 5.34
N GLU A 142 -12.12 0.85 6.28
CA GLU A 142 -11.51 1.77 7.25
C GLU A 142 -10.45 1.09 8.11
N MET A 143 -10.69 -0.15 8.53
CA MET A 143 -9.69 -0.97 9.24
C MET A 143 -8.44 -1.19 8.38
N LEU A 144 -8.56 -1.52 7.09
CA LEU A 144 -7.39 -1.66 6.20
C LEU A 144 -6.58 -0.36 6.12
N PHE A 145 -7.25 0.79 6.02
CA PHE A 145 -6.57 2.09 6.01
C PHE A 145 -5.85 2.39 7.33
N ARG A 146 -6.44 2.02 8.48
CA ARG A 146 -5.78 2.17 9.78
C ARG A 146 -4.51 1.33 9.87
N ILE A 147 -4.51 0.10 9.34
CA ILE A 147 -3.32 -0.75 9.30
C ILE A 147 -2.20 -0.12 8.46
N VAL A 148 -2.54 0.40 7.27
CA VAL A 148 -1.55 1.10 6.41
C VAL A 148 -1.01 2.37 7.09
N ALA A 149 -1.87 3.14 7.77
CA ALA A 149 -1.44 4.32 8.51
C ALA A 149 -0.53 3.96 9.70
N ALA A 150 -0.84 2.90 10.45
CA ALA A 150 -0.05 2.46 11.59
C ALA A 150 1.34 1.96 11.15
N THR A 151 1.40 1.15 10.09
CA THR A 151 2.68 0.70 9.51
C THR A 151 3.50 1.85 8.92
N ARG A 152 2.85 2.87 8.34
CA ARG A 152 3.55 4.10 7.91
C ARG A 152 4.15 4.87 9.09
N ALA A 153 3.42 4.99 10.19
CA ALA A 153 3.91 5.63 11.40
C ALA A 153 5.13 4.88 11.96
N GLU A 154 5.09 3.55 11.96
CA GLU A 154 6.22 2.69 12.32
C GLU A 154 7.44 2.94 11.41
N ALA A 155 7.24 2.97 10.10
CA ALA A 155 8.30 3.22 9.13
C ALA A 155 8.96 4.59 9.32
N THR A 156 8.16 5.60 9.67
CA THR A 156 8.62 6.95 9.96
C THR A 156 9.45 6.98 11.24
N MET A 157 8.94 6.39 12.32
CA MET A 157 9.60 6.33 13.63
C MET A 157 10.99 5.68 13.55
N ARG A 158 11.14 4.66 12.70
CA ARG A 158 12.39 3.91 12.53
C ARG A 158 13.33 4.48 11.46
N GLY A 159 12.93 5.57 10.80
CA GLY A 159 13.72 6.13 9.70
C GLY A 159 13.79 5.23 8.46
N VAL A 160 12.90 4.24 8.33
CA VAL A 160 12.84 3.32 7.18
C VAL A 160 12.59 4.09 5.89
N LEU A 161 11.79 5.16 5.97
CA LEU A 161 11.51 6.08 4.87
C LEU A 161 12.70 7.00 4.51
N THR A 162 13.73 7.06 5.36
CA THR A 162 14.85 7.99 5.21
C THR A 162 16.04 7.32 4.50
N GLN A 163 15.89 6.95 3.24
CA GLN A 163 17.01 6.82 2.30
C GLN A 163 16.56 7.13 0.86
N MET A 164 16.54 8.41 0.51
CA MET A 164 17.02 8.85 -0.80
C MET A 164 18.46 9.36 -0.63
N ARG A 165 19.45 8.46 -0.54
CA ARG A 165 20.73 8.81 -1.18
C ARG A 165 20.41 8.70 -2.65
N GLU A 166 20.11 9.83 -3.29
CA GLU A 166 20.19 9.93 -4.74
C GLU A 166 21.50 9.27 -5.15
N LYS A 167 21.42 8.10 -5.79
CA LYS A 167 22.56 7.61 -6.56
C LYS A 167 22.72 8.69 -7.63
N PRO A 168 23.85 9.43 -7.69
CA PRO A 168 23.99 10.50 -8.67
C PRO A 168 23.68 9.89 -10.03
N ARG A 169 22.81 10.54 -10.80
CA ARG A 169 22.51 10.06 -12.15
C ARG A 169 23.84 10.06 -12.90
N PRO A 170 24.09 9.12 -13.82
CA PRO A 170 25.33 9.11 -14.60
C PRO A 170 25.67 10.47 -15.24
N ASN A 171 24.65 11.28 -15.56
CA ASN A 171 24.81 12.66 -16.06
C ASN A 171 25.30 13.68 -15.02
N ASP A 172 25.10 13.44 -13.73
CA ASP A 172 25.55 14.33 -12.66
C ASP A 172 27.08 14.23 -12.44
N LEU A 173 27.74 13.20 -12.99
CA LEU A 173 29.20 13.02 -12.99
C LEU A 173 29.91 13.69 -14.18
N VAL A 174 29.17 14.17 -15.18
CA VAL A 174 29.74 14.75 -16.42
C VAL A 174 29.79 16.28 -16.37
N ALA A 175 29.08 16.94 -15.44
CA ALA A 175 28.90 18.40 -15.46
C ALA A 175 29.88 19.21 -14.58
N LYS A 176 31.05 18.66 -14.20
CA LYS A 176 32.11 19.43 -13.53
C LYS A 176 33.51 19.09 -14.02
N GLN A 177 33.75 19.30 -15.31
CA GLN A 177 35.06 19.80 -15.75
C GLN A 177 34.87 21.27 -16.13
N PRO A 178 35.51 22.23 -15.44
CA PRO A 178 35.54 23.59 -15.94
C PRO A 178 36.30 23.61 -17.27
N LEU A 179 35.63 24.07 -18.33
CA LEU A 179 36.29 24.49 -19.55
C LEU A 179 37.19 25.68 -19.22
N GLY A 180 38.50 25.47 -19.37
CA GLY A 180 39.47 26.53 -19.67
C GLY A 180 40.06 27.27 -18.47
N GLU A 181 41.25 26.85 -18.06
CA GLU A 181 42.41 27.74 -17.98
C GLU A 181 43.64 26.94 -18.42
N ALA A 182 44.38 27.48 -19.39
CA ALA A 182 45.55 26.85 -19.96
C ALA A 182 46.70 26.82 -18.93
N VAL A 183 47.28 25.64 -18.70
CA VAL A 183 48.55 25.49 -17.99
C VAL A 183 49.61 25.11 -19.01
N GLU A 184 50.52 26.04 -19.31
CA GLU A 184 51.73 25.78 -20.07
C GLU A 184 52.81 25.23 -19.13
N PHE A 185 53.25 24.00 -19.37
CA PHE A 185 54.52 23.48 -18.84
C PHE A 185 55.27 22.76 -19.98
N GLY A 186 56.31 23.40 -20.49
CA GLY A 186 57.47 22.71 -21.09
C GLY A 186 57.35 22.23 -22.55
N ARG A 187 57.74 23.13 -23.45
CA ARG A 187 58.25 22.93 -24.84
C ARG A 187 57.25 22.59 -25.95
N GLY A 188 56.69 23.66 -26.55
CA GLY A 188 56.39 23.69 -27.98
C GLY A 188 55.08 24.38 -28.31
N TRP A 189 55.15 25.56 -28.93
CA TRP A 189 54.00 26.27 -29.49
C TRP A 189 53.70 25.75 -30.89
N ILE A 190 52.45 25.34 -31.17
CA ILE A 190 51.94 25.28 -32.54
C ILE A 190 50.62 26.04 -32.56
N ALA A 191 50.66 27.25 -33.11
CA ALA A 191 49.46 28.05 -33.35
C ALA A 191 48.70 27.50 -34.57
N ARG A 192 47.36 27.55 -34.52
CA ARG A 192 46.56 27.81 -35.72
C ARG A 192 45.45 28.80 -35.39
N THR A 193 45.62 30.00 -35.93
CA THR A 193 44.58 30.97 -36.29
C THR A 193 44.10 30.70 -37.73
N PRO A 194 43.01 31.33 -38.20
CA PRO A 194 41.77 31.72 -37.52
C PRO A 194 40.63 30.72 -37.78
#